data_AF-A0A0J9YGV1-F1
#
_entry.id   AF-A0A0J9YGV1-F1
#
_cell.length_a   1.000
_cell.length_b   1.000
_cell.length_c   1.000
_cell.angle_alpha   90.00
_cell.angle_beta   90.00
_cell.angle_gamma   90.00
#
_symmetry.space_group_name_H-M   'P 1'
#
loop_
_entity.id
_entity.type
_entity.pdbx_description
1 polymer ?
#
loop_
_entity_poly.entity_id
_entity_poly.type
_entity_poly.pdbx_seq_one_letter_code
_entity_poly.pdbx_strand_id
1 'polypeptide(L)'
;CQDVVISDFPVGTQFPFSGIDDREKWPIVFYNRTCQCQGNFTGYNCGDCKFGYTGPNCTIRRNLIRKEIFKMTTAEKDKFIAYLNLAKRTISPDYVISTGTYEQMRNGSSPMFADISVYDLFVWLHYYASRDAFVEGGGIWENIDFAHEAPGFLPWHRLFLLIWEREIQKVAGDENFTIPF
;
A
#
# COMPACT_ATOMS: atom_id res chain seq x y z
N CYS A 1 -17.41 -5.97 -9.76
CA CYS A 1 -16.90 -4.60 -9.90
C CYS A 1 -18.02 -3.65 -9.47
N GLN A 2 -17.74 -2.77 -8.51
CA GLN A 2 -18.71 -1.83 -7.95
C GLN A 2 -18.12 -0.42 -7.92
N ASP A 3 -18.96 0.59 -7.68
CA ASP A 3 -18.49 1.96 -7.50
C ASP A 3 -17.72 2.11 -6.19
N VAL A 4 -16.71 2.97 -6.20
CA VAL A 4 -15.93 3.33 -5.02
C VAL A 4 -16.81 4.08 -4.03
N VAL A 5 -16.76 3.67 -2.76
CA VAL A 5 -17.41 4.38 -1.66
C VAL A 5 -16.37 5.24 -0.96
N ILE A 6 -16.58 6.56 -0.96
CA ILE A 6 -15.73 7.53 -0.26
C ILE A 6 -16.37 7.97 1.05
N SER A 7 -15.55 8.49 1.96
CA SER A 7 -16.03 9.12 3.19
C SER A 7 -16.55 10.53 2.89
N ASP A 8 -17.79 10.81 3.31
CA ASP A 8 -18.40 12.16 3.25
C ASP A 8 -18.23 12.97 4.56
N PHE A 9 -17.44 12.45 5.52
CA PHE A 9 -17.16 13.17 6.76
C PHE A 9 -16.33 14.44 6.50
N PRO A 10 -16.55 15.52 7.29
CA PRO A 10 -15.75 16.73 7.22
C PRO A 10 -14.25 16.45 7.47
N VAL A 11 -13.39 17.12 6.71
CA VAL A 11 -11.93 17.08 6.88
C VAL A 11 -11.45 18.26 7.72
N GLY A 12 -10.25 18.15 8.31
CA GLY A 12 -9.65 19.22 9.10
C GLY A 12 -9.35 20.47 8.26
N THR A 13 -9.38 21.65 8.88
CA THR A 13 -9.15 22.95 8.22
C THR A 13 -7.67 23.25 7.94
N GLN A 14 -6.77 22.32 8.27
CA GLN A 14 -5.32 22.46 8.10
C GLN A 14 -4.90 22.53 6.63
N PHE A 15 -5.64 21.84 5.76
CA PHE A 15 -5.48 21.89 4.31
C PHE A 15 -6.59 22.75 3.69
N PRO A 16 -6.32 24.01 3.32
CA PRO A 16 -7.36 24.95 2.90
C PRO A 16 -7.74 24.83 1.41
N PHE A 17 -7.18 23.86 0.69
CA PHE A 17 -7.39 23.67 -0.75
C PHE A 17 -8.36 22.53 -1.04
N SER A 18 -8.92 22.53 -2.25
CA SER A 18 -9.75 21.44 -2.74
C SER A 18 -9.50 21.18 -4.22
N GLY A 19 -9.38 19.91 -4.58
CA GLY A 19 -9.23 19.44 -5.96
C GLY A 19 -7.85 19.72 -6.55
N ILE A 20 -6.82 19.92 -5.72
CA ILE A 20 -5.46 20.20 -6.17
C ILE A 20 -4.49 19.05 -5.92
N ASP A 21 -4.85 18.12 -5.02
CA ASP A 21 -4.02 16.97 -4.71
C ASP A 21 -4.73 15.66 -5.10
N ASP A 22 -4.04 14.84 -5.90
CA ASP A 22 -4.56 13.55 -6.41
C ASP A 22 -4.98 12.57 -5.29
N ARG A 23 -4.54 12.80 -4.05
CA ARG A 23 -4.85 11.99 -2.86
C ARG A 23 -6.16 12.39 -2.19
N GLU A 24 -6.76 13.52 -2.56
CA GLU A 24 -8.07 13.93 -2.06
C GLU A 24 -9.15 12.93 -2.47
N LYS A 25 -10.01 12.55 -1.52
CA LYS A 25 -11.09 11.57 -1.73
C LYS A 25 -10.60 10.29 -2.42
N TRP A 26 -9.39 9.86 -2.07
CA TRP A 26 -8.74 8.69 -2.67
C TRP A 26 -9.70 7.49 -2.77
N PRO A 27 -9.74 6.76 -3.91
CA PRO A 27 -8.91 6.89 -5.12
C PRO A 27 -9.58 7.58 -6.33
N ILE A 28 -10.65 8.37 -6.14
CA ILE A 28 -11.56 8.74 -7.24
C ILE A 28 -10.95 9.56 -8.38
N VAL A 29 -9.81 10.22 -8.15
CA VAL A 29 -9.07 10.96 -9.18
C VAL A 29 -8.62 10.02 -10.31
N PHE A 30 -8.23 8.79 -9.98
CA PHE A 30 -7.74 7.81 -10.95
C PHE A 30 -8.82 6.85 -11.42
N TYR A 31 -9.68 6.37 -10.51
CA TYR A 31 -10.72 5.40 -10.84
C TYR A 31 -11.89 5.46 -9.86
N ASN A 32 -13.09 5.28 -10.39
CA ASN A 32 -14.34 5.32 -9.65
C ASN A 32 -14.99 3.94 -9.43
N ARG A 33 -14.35 2.86 -9.92
CA ARG A 33 -14.83 1.48 -9.76
C ARG A 33 -13.71 0.53 -9.39
N THR A 34 -14.00 -0.41 -8.48
CA THR A 34 -13.03 -1.41 -7.99
C THR A 34 -13.67 -2.79 -7.85
N CYS A 35 -12.82 -3.81 -7.67
CA CYS A 35 -13.26 -5.16 -7.35
C CYS A 35 -13.88 -5.20 -5.94
N GLN A 36 -15.01 -5.91 -5.83
CA GLN A 36 -15.62 -6.26 -4.56
C GLN A 36 -15.59 -7.78 -4.42
N CYS A 37 -14.79 -8.25 -3.48
CA CYS A 37 -14.58 -9.68 -3.30
C CYS A 37 -15.65 -10.28 -2.38
N GLN A 38 -16.08 -11.49 -2.71
CA GLN A 38 -17.09 -12.24 -1.96
C GLN A 38 -16.42 -13.06 -0.84
N GLY A 39 -17.13 -13.32 0.25
CA GLY A 39 -16.66 -14.20 1.32
C GLY A 39 -15.30 -13.79 1.90
N ASN A 40 -14.34 -14.71 1.88
CA ASN A 40 -12.97 -14.51 2.40
C ASN A 40 -11.92 -14.18 1.34
N PHE A 41 -12.33 -13.92 0.10
CA PHE A 41 -11.44 -13.48 -0.96
C PHE A 41 -11.10 -11.98 -0.83
N THR A 42 -9.95 -11.57 -1.36
CA THR A 42 -9.41 -10.19 -1.37
C THR A 42 -8.39 -10.02 -2.50
N GLY A 43 -7.71 -8.88 -2.56
CA GLY A 43 -6.73 -8.55 -3.59
C GLY A 43 -7.37 -7.78 -4.75
N TYR A 44 -6.53 -7.17 -5.60
CA TYR A 44 -6.99 -6.30 -6.69
C TYR A 44 -7.91 -7.01 -7.70
N ASN A 45 -7.74 -8.33 -7.85
CA ASN A 45 -8.52 -9.21 -8.72
C ASN A 45 -9.35 -10.26 -7.97
N CYS A 46 -9.48 -10.15 -6.64
CA CYS A 46 -10.12 -11.16 -5.78
C CYS A 46 -9.47 -12.55 -5.77
N GLY A 47 -8.20 -12.67 -6.18
CA GLY A 47 -7.45 -13.93 -6.18
C GLY A 47 -6.73 -14.26 -4.87
N ASP A 48 -6.62 -13.31 -3.94
CA ASP A 48 -5.96 -13.51 -2.65
C ASP A 48 -6.97 -13.87 -1.55
N CYS A 49 -6.50 -14.36 -0.42
CA CYS A 49 -7.31 -14.57 0.79
C CYS A 49 -7.16 -13.42 1.79
N LYS A 50 -8.25 -13.06 2.48
CA LYS A 50 -8.23 -12.10 3.61
C LYS A 50 -7.16 -12.49 4.63
N PHE A 51 -6.57 -11.49 5.28
CA PHE A 51 -5.58 -11.73 6.34
C PHE A 51 -6.17 -12.67 7.40
N GLY A 52 -5.43 -13.73 7.73
CA GLY A 52 -5.91 -14.79 8.62
C GLY A 52 -6.53 -16.01 7.92
N TYR A 53 -6.61 -16.00 6.58
CA TYR A 53 -7.11 -17.13 5.78
C TYR A 53 -6.12 -17.52 4.68
N THR A 54 -6.13 -18.80 4.30
CA THR A 54 -5.37 -19.38 3.18
C THR A 54 -6.16 -20.53 2.53
N GLY A 55 -5.53 -21.21 1.57
CA GLY A 55 -6.08 -22.30 0.78
C GLY A 55 -6.82 -21.80 -0.47
N PRO A 56 -7.08 -22.69 -1.43
CA PRO A 56 -7.66 -22.32 -2.73
C PRO A 56 -9.05 -21.68 -2.64
N ASN A 57 -9.77 -21.92 -1.53
CA ASN A 57 -11.10 -21.39 -1.27
C ASN A 57 -11.16 -20.39 -0.10
N CYS A 58 -10.01 -19.97 0.44
CA CYS A 58 -9.92 -19.03 1.58
C CYS A 58 -10.72 -19.47 2.83
N THR A 59 -10.80 -20.78 3.09
CA THR A 59 -11.51 -21.36 4.23
C THR A 59 -10.59 -21.82 5.35
N ILE A 60 -9.29 -21.95 5.09
CA ILE A 60 -8.31 -22.44 6.08
C ILE A 60 -7.85 -21.27 6.93
N ARG A 61 -8.11 -21.30 8.23
CA ARG A 61 -7.61 -20.28 9.15
C ARG A 61 -6.10 -20.40 9.29
N ARG A 62 -5.41 -19.27 9.24
CA ARG A 62 -3.96 -19.15 9.40
C ARG A 62 -3.65 -18.10 10.46
N ASN A 63 -2.90 -18.47 11.49
CA ASN A 63 -2.40 -17.53 12.48
C ASN A 63 -0.87 -17.52 12.41
N LEU A 64 -0.30 -16.34 12.20
CA LEU A 64 1.15 -16.16 12.09
C LEU A 64 1.63 -15.30 13.27
N ILE A 65 2.81 -15.65 13.80
CA ILE A 65 3.38 -14.98 14.98
C ILE A 65 4.58 -14.15 14.55
N ARG A 66 4.46 -12.83 14.63
CA ARG A 66 5.61 -11.92 14.53
C ARG A 66 6.46 -12.09 15.78
N LYS A 67 7.71 -12.49 15.62
CA LYS A 67 8.65 -12.73 16.72
C LYS A 67 9.45 -11.47 17.03
N GLU A 68 9.87 -11.33 18.28
CA GLU A 68 10.89 -10.36 18.66
C GLU A 68 12.23 -10.75 18.01
N ILE A 69 12.88 -9.80 17.33
CA ILE A 69 14.07 -10.06 16.51
C ILE A 69 15.25 -10.61 17.33
N PHE A 70 15.40 -10.21 18.59
CA PHE A 70 16.51 -10.70 19.44
C PHE A 70 16.32 -12.14 19.90
N LYS A 71 15.09 -12.65 19.94
CA LYS A 71 14.75 -14.03 20.30
C LYS A 71 14.78 -15.00 19.11
N MET A 72 15.00 -14.50 17.90
CA MET A 72 15.14 -15.32 16.70
C MET A 72 16.51 -16.00 16.65
N THR A 73 16.52 -17.21 16.12
CA THR A 73 17.74 -17.96 15.77
C THR A 73 18.52 -17.24 14.67
N THR A 74 19.81 -17.57 14.51
CA THR A 74 20.62 -17.04 13.42
C THR A 74 20.00 -17.34 12.04
N ALA A 75 19.53 -18.57 11.82
CA ALA A 75 18.87 -18.95 10.56
C ALA A 75 17.60 -18.14 10.26
N GLU A 76 16.80 -17.81 11.29
CA GLU A 76 15.62 -16.97 11.10
C GLU A 76 15.98 -15.52 10.75
N LYS A 77 17.03 -14.96 11.36
CA LYS A 77 17.55 -13.62 11.05
C LYS A 77 18.12 -13.58 9.63
N ASP A 78 18.90 -14.58 9.25
CA ASP A 78 19.47 -14.70 7.90
C ASP A 78 18.36 -14.82 6.86
N LYS A 79 17.31 -15.61 7.14
CA LYS A 79 16.12 -15.71 6.28
C LYS A 79 15.43 -14.35 6.11
N PHE A 80 15.22 -13.61 7.20
CA PHE A 80 14.62 -12.28 7.15
C PHE A 80 15.43 -11.33 6.26
N ILE A 81 16.75 -11.24 6.47
CA ILE A 81 17.65 -10.39 5.67
C ILE A 81 17.66 -10.83 4.20
N ALA A 82 17.69 -12.14 3.93
CA ALA A 82 17.65 -12.68 2.57
C ALA A 82 16.35 -12.29 1.85
N TYR A 83 15.20 -12.36 2.54
CA TYR A 83 13.90 -12.03 1.95
C TYR A 83 13.74 -10.52 1.72
N LEU A 84 14.29 -9.65 2.58
CA LEU A 84 14.35 -8.22 2.31
C LEU A 84 15.19 -7.91 1.07
N ASN A 85 16.34 -8.56 0.93
CA ASN A 85 17.20 -8.40 -0.24
C ASN A 85 16.53 -8.91 -1.53
N LEU A 86 15.82 -10.03 -1.45
CA LEU A 86 15.00 -10.54 -2.56
C LEU A 86 13.95 -9.51 -2.96
N ALA A 87 13.13 -9.05 -2.02
CA ALA A 87 12.08 -8.06 -2.27
C ALA A 87 12.63 -6.75 -2.88
N LYS A 88 13.83 -6.32 -2.48
CA LYS A 88 14.50 -5.13 -3.03
C LYS A 88 15.01 -5.31 -4.48
N ARG A 89 15.21 -6.54 -4.92
CA ARG A 89 15.74 -6.87 -6.27
C ARG A 89 14.69 -7.44 -7.22
N THR A 90 13.53 -7.83 -6.70
CA THR A 90 12.42 -8.37 -7.48
C THR A 90 11.43 -7.27 -7.82
N ILE A 91 11.18 -7.06 -9.12
CA ILE A 91 10.13 -6.16 -9.61
C ILE A 91 8.77 -6.67 -9.10
N SER A 92 7.92 -5.76 -8.62
CA SER A 92 6.58 -6.08 -8.18
C SER A 92 5.78 -6.69 -9.34
N PRO A 93 5.21 -7.88 -9.17
CA PRO A 93 4.44 -8.53 -10.23
C PRO A 93 3.05 -7.91 -10.43
N ASP A 94 2.52 -7.26 -9.38
CA ASP A 94 1.14 -6.82 -9.31
C ASP A 94 0.99 -5.28 -9.37
N TYR A 95 2.04 -4.51 -9.06
CA TYR A 95 1.96 -3.06 -8.92
C TYR A 95 3.06 -2.32 -9.67
N VAL A 96 2.68 -1.16 -10.19
CA VAL A 96 3.56 -0.12 -10.72
C VAL A 96 3.30 1.19 -9.98
N ILE A 97 4.23 2.13 -10.05
CA ILE A 97 4.06 3.46 -9.42
C ILE A 97 3.80 4.52 -10.46
N SER A 98 3.05 5.57 -10.08
CA SER A 98 2.96 6.77 -10.90
C SER A 98 4.26 7.58 -10.81
N THR A 99 4.70 8.12 -11.94
CA THR A 99 5.89 8.99 -12.03
C THR A 99 5.54 10.45 -12.30
N GLY A 100 4.26 10.79 -12.32
CA GLY A 100 3.72 12.14 -12.45
C GLY A 100 2.33 12.26 -11.82
N THR A 101 1.83 13.50 -11.71
CA THR A 101 0.46 13.79 -11.25
C THR A 101 -0.57 13.41 -12.30
N TYR A 102 -1.84 13.29 -11.90
CA TYR A 102 -2.93 12.99 -12.84
C TYR A 102 -3.05 14.03 -13.96
N GLU A 103 -2.81 15.31 -13.63
CA GLU A 103 -2.75 16.40 -14.60
C GLU A 103 -1.61 16.20 -15.61
N GLN A 104 -0.40 15.85 -15.15
CA GLN A 104 0.75 15.55 -16.02
C GLN A 104 0.47 14.35 -16.93
N MET A 105 -0.35 13.40 -16.47
CA MET A 105 -0.85 12.29 -17.28
C MET A 105 -1.94 12.69 -18.29
N ARG A 106 -2.20 13.98 -18.50
CA ARG A 106 -3.28 14.51 -19.35
C ARG A 106 -4.63 13.87 -19.02
N ASN A 107 -4.98 13.88 -17.73
CA ASN A 107 -6.21 13.28 -17.20
C ASN A 107 -6.35 11.80 -17.62
N GLY A 108 -5.26 11.05 -17.49
CA GLY A 108 -5.19 9.62 -17.79
C GLY A 108 -4.95 9.25 -19.26
N SER A 109 -4.98 10.20 -20.20
CA SER A 109 -4.74 9.90 -21.63
C SER A 109 -3.28 9.65 -21.99
N SER A 110 -2.35 10.05 -21.12
CA SER A 110 -0.90 9.84 -21.26
C SER A 110 -0.34 9.20 -19.98
N PRO A 111 -0.52 7.88 -19.78
CA PRO A 111 -0.16 7.22 -18.54
C PRO A 111 1.34 7.33 -18.25
N MET A 112 1.68 7.68 -17.02
CA MET A 112 3.07 7.80 -16.55
C MET A 112 3.29 6.84 -15.38
N PHE A 113 3.72 5.62 -15.71
CA PHE A 113 4.01 4.57 -14.73
C PHE A 113 5.40 3.99 -14.94
N ALA A 114 5.98 3.47 -13.85
CA ALA A 114 7.24 2.76 -13.88
C ALA A 114 7.18 1.49 -13.03
N ASP A 115 7.90 0.48 -13.48
CA ASP A 115 8.19 -0.72 -12.69
C ASP A 115 8.94 -0.32 -11.41
N ILE A 116 8.69 -1.07 -10.35
CA ILE A 116 9.32 -0.85 -9.05
C ILE A 116 9.61 -2.19 -8.36
N SER A 117 10.65 -2.26 -7.53
CA SER A 117 10.87 -3.46 -6.71
C SER A 117 9.78 -3.60 -5.63
N VAL A 118 9.55 -4.83 -5.14
CA VAL A 118 8.59 -5.05 -4.04
C VAL A 118 8.97 -4.21 -2.83
N TYR A 119 10.24 -4.11 -2.45
CA TYR A 119 10.64 -3.27 -1.33
C TYR A 119 10.38 -1.78 -1.60
N ASP A 120 10.78 -1.31 -2.79
CA ASP A 120 10.65 0.11 -3.14
C ASP A 120 9.20 0.55 -3.33
N LEU A 121 8.29 -0.36 -3.69
CA LEU A 121 6.86 -0.10 -3.70
C LEU A 121 6.39 0.43 -2.34
N PHE A 122 6.82 -0.19 -1.25
CA PHE A 122 6.43 0.24 0.10
C PHE A 122 7.16 1.51 0.54
N VAL A 123 8.39 1.75 0.07
CA VAL A 123 9.04 3.05 0.24
C VAL A 123 8.24 4.14 -0.48
N TRP A 124 7.83 3.89 -1.72
CA TRP A 124 7.07 4.83 -2.54
C TRP A 124 5.67 5.08 -1.99
N LEU A 125 4.97 4.06 -1.49
CA LEU A 125 3.63 4.21 -0.90
C LEU A 125 3.66 5.14 0.33
N HIS A 126 4.69 4.99 1.18
CA HIS A 126 4.88 5.85 2.35
C HIS A 126 5.24 7.29 1.94
N TYR A 127 6.17 7.43 0.98
CA TYR A 127 6.50 8.73 0.37
C TYR A 127 5.25 9.40 -0.22
N TYR A 128 4.46 8.69 -1.02
CA TYR A 128 3.28 9.24 -1.69
C TYR A 128 2.21 9.65 -0.69
N ALA A 129 2.02 8.90 0.40
CA ALA A 129 1.09 9.30 1.46
C ALA A 129 1.56 10.54 2.25
N SER A 130 2.88 10.73 2.40
CA SER A 130 3.45 11.74 3.28
C SER A 130 4.06 12.95 2.57
N ARG A 131 4.15 12.94 1.23
CA ARG A 131 4.70 14.08 0.47
C ARG A 131 3.82 15.32 0.63
N ASP A 132 4.44 16.48 0.51
CA ASP A 132 3.76 17.77 0.46
C ASP A 132 2.77 17.87 -0.72
N ALA A 133 1.79 18.76 -0.67
CA ALA A 133 0.92 19.02 -1.82
C ALA A 133 1.54 20.04 -2.77
N PHE A 134 1.32 19.86 -4.09
CA PHE A 134 1.70 20.89 -5.07
C PHE A 134 0.57 21.92 -5.16
N VAL A 135 0.90 23.21 -5.18
CA VAL A 135 -0.07 24.29 -5.33
C VAL A 135 0.21 25.11 -6.60
N GLU A 136 -0.75 25.94 -7.00
CA GLU A 136 -0.62 26.80 -8.17
C GLU A 136 0.66 27.65 -8.16
N GLY A 137 1.20 27.93 -9.35
CA GLY A 137 2.44 28.70 -9.50
C GLY A 137 3.72 27.94 -9.11
N GLY A 138 3.64 26.61 -8.93
CA GLY A 138 4.79 25.77 -8.57
C GLY A 138 5.15 25.83 -7.08
N GLY A 139 4.24 26.32 -6.24
CA GLY A 139 4.42 26.30 -4.79
C GLY A 139 4.22 24.91 -4.19
N ILE A 140 4.59 24.78 -2.92
CA ILE A 140 4.45 23.55 -2.14
C ILE A 140 3.70 23.89 -0.84
N TRP A 141 2.79 23.00 -0.42
CA TRP A 141 2.14 23.06 0.88
C TRP A 141 2.57 21.87 1.74
N GLU A 142 3.40 22.15 2.75
CA GLU A 142 4.03 21.15 3.61
C GLU A 142 3.13 20.70 4.77
N ASN A 143 2.08 21.46 5.08
CA ASN A 143 1.23 21.22 6.24
C ASN A 143 0.09 20.23 5.89
N ILE A 144 0.45 19.07 5.35
CA ILE A 144 -0.44 17.95 5.02
C ILE A 144 0.30 16.61 5.05
N ASP A 145 -0.27 15.63 5.75
CA ASP A 145 0.24 14.25 5.76
C ASP A 145 -0.94 13.26 5.87
N PHE A 146 -1.04 12.30 4.95
CA PHE A 146 -2.13 11.31 4.94
C PHE A 146 -1.82 10.05 5.76
N ALA A 147 -0.59 9.89 6.23
CA ALA A 147 -0.12 8.74 7.01
C ALA A 147 0.31 9.10 8.44
N HIS A 148 0.52 10.37 8.76
CA HIS A 148 0.97 10.86 10.08
C HIS A 148 0.10 12.00 10.62
N GLU A 149 0.45 12.49 11.81
CA GLU A 149 -0.14 13.67 12.48
C GLU A 149 -1.67 13.68 12.68
N ALA A 150 -2.31 12.54 12.44
CA ALA A 150 -3.74 12.36 12.54
C ALA A 150 -4.09 10.95 13.06
N PRO A 151 -5.35 10.71 13.50
CA PRO A 151 -5.80 9.41 13.99
C PRO A 151 -5.61 8.24 13.00
N GLY A 152 -5.44 8.54 11.71
CA GLY A 152 -5.12 7.56 10.67
C GLY A 152 -3.73 6.92 10.81
N PHE A 153 -2.83 7.48 11.62
CA PHE A 153 -1.44 7.04 11.74
C PHE A 153 -1.29 5.53 11.99
N LEU A 154 -1.88 5.02 13.08
CA LEU A 154 -1.72 3.61 13.44
C LEU A 154 -2.46 2.65 12.50
N PRO A 155 -3.73 2.90 12.11
CA PRO A 155 -4.42 2.06 11.12
C PRO A 155 -3.71 2.00 9.77
N TRP A 156 -3.20 3.13 9.27
CA TRP A 156 -2.48 3.21 7.99
C TRP A 156 -1.22 2.32 8.03
N HIS A 157 -0.37 2.50 9.03
CA HIS A 157 0.88 1.73 9.18
C HIS A 157 0.63 0.25 9.47
N ARG A 158 -0.48 -0.09 10.15
CA ARG A 158 -0.87 -1.48 10.36
C ARG A 158 -1.18 -2.19 9.05
N LEU A 159 -2.00 -1.57 8.20
CA LEU A 159 -2.35 -2.15 6.90
C LEU A 159 -1.12 -2.18 5.97
N PHE A 160 -0.31 -1.12 5.98
CA PHE A 160 0.97 -1.05 5.27
C PHE A 160 1.86 -2.27 5.57
N LEU A 161 2.10 -2.57 6.85
CA LEU A 161 2.92 -3.72 7.26
C LEU A 161 2.29 -5.07 6.89
N LEU A 162 0.95 -5.19 6.95
CA LEU A 162 0.26 -6.42 6.57
C LEU A 162 0.38 -6.70 5.07
N ILE A 163 0.23 -5.68 4.22
CA ILE A 163 0.40 -5.83 2.78
C ILE A 163 1.88 -6.09 2.45
N TRP A 164 2.82 -5.40 3.10
CA TRP A 164 4.26 -5.62 2.89
C TRP A 164 4.68 -7.05 3.20
N GLU A 165 4.23 -7.59 4.35
CA GLU A 165 4.46 -8.97 4.74
C GLU A 165 3.93 -9.95 3.69
N ARG A 166 2.71 -9.73 3.17
CA ARG A 166 2.12 -10.58 2.12
C ARG A 166 2.91 -10.52 0.81
N GLU A 167 3.32 -9.35 0.35
CA GLU A 167 4.06 -9.22 -0.91
C GLU A 167 5.44 -9.89 -0.81
N ILE A 168 6.09 -9.85 0.37
CA ILE A 168 7.30 -10.63 0.62
C ILE A 168 7.00 -12.14 0.63
N GLN A 169 5.92 -12.59 1.29
CA GLN A 169 5.50 -14.00 1.28
C GLN A 169 5.33 -14.52 -0.16
N LYS A 170 4.68 -13.73 -1.03
CA LYS A 170 4.46 -14.07 -2.45
C LYS A 170 5.77 -14.25 -3.20
N VAL A 171 6.68 -13.26 -3.16
CA VAL A 171 7.94 -13.36 -3.93
C VAL A 171 8.92 -14.38 -3.36
N ALA A 172 8.86 -14.64 -2.05
CA ALA A 172 9.69 -15.67 -1.41
C ALA A 172 9.11 -17.08 -1.54
N GLY A 173 7.82 -17.22 -1.88
CA GLY A 173 7.11 -18.50 -1.83
C GLY A 173 6.98 -19.08 -0.42
N ASP A 174 7.12 -18.26 0.63
CA ASP A 174 7.03 -18.65 2.04
C ASP A 174 5.82 -17.99 2.69
N GLU A 175 4.67 -18.67 2.65
CA GLU A 175 3.42 -18.23 3.27
C GLU A 175 3.49 -18.07 4.80
N ASN A 176 4.50 -18.66 5.45
CA ASN A 176 4.70 -18.61 6.90
C ASN A 176 5.67 -17.51 7.33
N PHE A 177 6.25 -16.76 6.39
CA PHE A 177 7.10 -15.63 6.70
C PHE A 177 6.33 -14.55 7.49
N THR A 178 7.00 -13.96 8.47
CA THR A 178 6.49 -12.81 9.21
C THR A 178 7.56 -11.76 9.41
N ILE A 179 7.18 -10.48 9.38
CA ILE A 179 8.07 -9.38 9.74
C ILE A 179 8.25 -9.37 11.26
N PRO A 180 9.49 -9.47 11.78
CA PRO A 180 9.74 -9.39 13.22
C PRO A 180 9.60 -7.95 13.75
N PHE A 181 9.65 -7.81 15.08
CA PHE A 181 9.68 -6.51 15.76
C PHE A 181 10.84 -6.41 16.74
#